data_AF-A0A143WWK3-F1
#
_entry.id   AF-A0A143WWK3-F1
#
_cell.length_a   1.000
_cell.length_b   1.000
_cell.length_c   1.000
_cell.angle_alpha   90.00
_cell.angle_beta   90.00
_cell.angle_gamma   90.00
#
_symmetry.space_group_name_H-M   'P 1'
#
loop_
_entity.id
_entity.type
_entity.pdbx_description
1 polymer ?
#
loop_
_entity_poly.entity_id
_entity_poly.type
_entity_poly.pdbx_seq_one_letter_code
_entity_poly.pdbx_strand_id
1 'polypeptide(L)'
;MDKAKRNDIHRRFVYLSSDDVSRERSFACSVLMGSFHELAMMVEECARDCREKSLALTALEEASMWAMKAVMFDGPRERLADAAQGAPAGAAAPAEPELSESARVMEAGMRRTFGLKMGA
;
A
#
# COMPACT_ATOMS: atom_id res chain seq x y z
N MET A 1 -2.78 30.04 6.51
CA MET A 1 -3.96 29.16 6.47
C MET A 1 -4.96 29.58 7.54
N ASP A 2 -6.26 29.61 7.22
CA ASP A 2 -7.33 29.97 8.15
C ASP A 2 -7.54 28.89 9.24
N LYS A 3 -7.97 29.30 10.44
CA LYS A 3 -8.18 28.41 11.59
C LYS A 3 -9.27 27.35 11.32
N ALA A 4 -10.30 27.70 10.55
CA ALA A 4 -11.37 26.77 10.17
C ALA A 4 -10.85 25.64 9.28
N LYS A 5 -9.99 25.95 8.31
CA LYS A 5 -9.37 24.95 7.41
C LYS A 5 -8.49 23.95 8.16
N ARG A 6 -7.68 24.44 9.09
CA ARG A 6 -6.88 23.56 9.95
C ARG A 6 -7.77 22.64 10.79
N ASN A 7 -8.86 23.17 11.34
CA ASN A 7 -9.79 22.39 12.15
C ASN A 7 -10.50 21.30 11.33
N ASP A 8 -10.89 21.62 10.10
CA ASP A 8 -11.48 20.66 9.16
C ASP A 8 -10.53 19.50 8.89
N ILE A 9 -9.27 19.79 8.53
CA ILE A 9 -8.25 18.75 8.32
C ILE A 9 -8.07 17.90 9.57
N HIS A 10 -7.97 18.49 10.76
CA HIS A 10 -7.84 17.70 11.99
C HIS A 10 -9.01 16.73 12.19
N ARG A 11 -10.24 17.13 11.90
CA ARG A 11 -11.42 16.25 12.05
C ARG A 11 -11.40 15.06 11.11
N ARG A 12 -10.80 15.20 9.93
CA ARG A 12 -10.77 14.17 8.89
C ARG A 12 -9.84 12.99 9.22
N PHE A 13 -8.89 13.18 10.14
CA PHE A 13 -7.89 12.16 10.49
C PHE A 13 -8.01 11.60 11.91
N VAL A 14 -9.03 11.96 12.70
CA VAL A 14 -9.20 11.39 14.05
C VAL A 14 -9.89 10.04 13.97
N TYR A 15 -9.13 8.98 14.21
CA TYR A 15 -9.65 7.62 14.40
C TYR A 15 -9.51 7.22 15.87
N LEU A 16 -10.64 6.88 16.50
CA LEU A 16 -10.71 6.49 17.90
C LEU A 16 -9.81 5.28 18.17
N SER A 17 -8.95 5.39 19.18
CA SER A 17 -8.13 4.30 19.69
C SER A 17 -9.03 3.21 20.26
N SER A 18 -8.85 1.96 19.81
CA SER A 18 -9.40 0.79 20.48
C SER A 18 -8.45 0.37 21.60
N ASP A 19 -8.97 -0.02 22.76
CA ASP A 19 -8.17 -0.34 23.95
C ASP A 19 -7.35 -1.65 23.82
N ASP A 20 -7.58 -2.44 22.76
CA ASP A 20 -6.98 -3.76 22.54
C ASP A 20 -5.81 -3.76 21.52
N VAL A 21 -5.05 -2.67 21.45
CA VAL A 21 -3.98 -2.50 20.43
C VAL A 21 -2.60 -2.54 21.09
N SER A 22 -1.68 -3.34 20.53
CA SER A 22 -0.30 -3.37 21.02
C SER A 22 0.34 -1.98 20.94
N ARG A 23 1.21 -1.65 21.91
CA ARG A 23 1.90 -0.34 21.96
C ARG A 23 2.60 -0.01 20.64
N GLU A 24 3.18 -1.02 19.98
CA GLU A 24 3.86 -0.88 18.70
C GLU A 24 2.89 -0.52 17.57
N ARG A 25 1.72 -1.18 17.51
CA ARG A 25 0.67 -0.86 16.52
C ARG A 25 0.12 0.55 16.77
N SER A 26 -0.15 0.92 18.02
CA SER A 26 -0.61 2.27 18.37
C SER A 26 0.41 3.36 18.03
N PHE A 27 1.71 3.09 18.25
CA PHE A 27 2.78 3.99 17.85
C PHE A 27 2.85 4.16 16.33
N ALA A 28 2.83 3.05 15.58
CA ALA A 28 2.85 3.08 14.12
C ALA A 28 1.63 3.83 13.54
N CYS A 29 0.43 3.61 14.08
CA CYS A 29 -0.77 4.37 13.68
C CYS A 29 -0.63 5.87 13.98
N SER A 30 -0.05 6.24 15.13
CA SER A 30 0.19 7.65 15.47
C SER A 30 1.16 8.33 14.50
N VAL A 31 2.25 7.65 14.13
CA VAL A 31 3.21 8.14 13.13
C VAL A 31 2.55 8.31 11.77
N LEU A 32 1.83 7.29 11.29
CA LEU A 32 1.14 7.34 10.00
C LEU A 32 0.12 8.49 9.96
N MET A 33 -0.70 8.61 11.00
CA MET A 33 -1.70 9.68 11.12
C MET A 33 -1.04 11.07 11.07
N GLY A 34 0.10 11.25 11.73
CA GLY A 34 0.90 12.47 11.64
C GLY A 34 1.37 12.76 10.22
N SER A 35 1.95 11.78 9.53
CA SER A 35 2.46 11.95 8.16
C SER A 35 1.34 12.26 7.15
N PHE A 36 0.20 11.58 7.22
CA PHE A 36 -0.95 11.89 6.35
C PHE A 36 -1.51 13.29 6.63
N HIS A 37 -1.55 13.70 7.90
CA HIS A 37 -1.96 15.05 8.29
C HIS A 37 -1.04 16.13 7.72
N GLU A 38 0.29 15.94 7.81
CA GLU A 38 1.27 16.86 7.23
C GLU A 38 1.14 16.97 5.70
N LEU A 39 0.94 15.84 5.01
CA LEU A 39 0.69 15.82 3.57
C LEU A 39 -0.61 16.56 3.20
N ALA A 40 -1.69 16.35 3.96
CA ALA A 40 -2.95 17.05 3.74
C ALA A 40 -2.81 18.57 3.95
N MET A 41 -2.06 19.01 4.96
CA MET A 41 -1.74 20.43 5.15
C MET A 41 -0.94 20.99 3.97
N MET A 42 0.05 20.25 3.47
CA MET A 42 0.85 20.66 2.31
C MET A 42 -0.03 20.83 1.06
N VAL A 43 -0.93 19.89 0.80
CA VAL A 43 -1.91 20.00 -0.30
C VAL A 43 -2.83 21.20 -0.11
N GLU A 44 -3.30 21.45 1.12
CA GLU A 44 -4.15 22.59 1.44
C GLU A 44 -3.46 23.94 1.16
N GLU A 45 -2.17 24.05 1.48
CA GLU A 45 -1.38 25.27 1.33
C GLU A 45 -0.91 25.52 -0.11
N CYS A 46 -0.51 24.46 -0.83
CA CYS A 46 0.07 24.59 -2.16
C CYS A 46 -0.95 24.57 -3.30
N ALA A 47 -2.07 23.87 -3.15
CA ALA A 47 -3.07 23.75 -4.19
C ALA A 47 -4.09 24.90 -4.14
N ARG A 48 -4.44 25.43 -5.32
CA ARG A 48 -5.54 26.39 -5.47
C ARG A 48 -6.86 25.73 -5.07
N ASP A 49 -7.85 26.56 -4.72
CA ASP A 49 -9.19 26.07 -4.43
C ASP A 49 -9.86 25.60 -5.73
N CYS A 50 -9.80 24.30 -5.97
CA CYS A 50 -10.29 23.66 -7.18
C CYS A 50 -10.72 22.21 -6.89
N ARG A 51 -11.40 21.60 -7.85
CA ARG A 51 -11.90 20.22 -7.73
C ARG A 51 -10.78 19.22 -7.47
N GLU A 52 -9.63 19.40 -8.10
CA GLU A 52 -8.48 18.51 -8.01
C GLU A 52 -7.92 18.49 -6.58
N LYS A 53 -7.93 19.64 -5.89
CA LYS A 53 -7.55 19.73 -4.49
C LYS A 53 -8.49 18.91 -3.61
N SER A 54 -9.81 19.04 -3.79
CA SER A 54 -10.78 18.24 -3.04
C SER A 54 -10.57 16.74 -3.26
N LEU A 55 -10.35 16.32 -4.52
CA LEU A 55 -10.07 14.92 -4.85
C LEU A 55 -8.78 14.41 -4.20
N ALA A 56 -7.72 15.22 -4.20
CA ALA A 56 -6.45 14.86 -3.56
C ALA A 56 -6.59 14.67 -2.05
N LEU A 57 -7.33 15.55 -1.36
CA LEU A 57 -7.59 15.39 0.07
C LEU A 57 -8.43 14.15 0.37
N THR A 58 -9.47 13.88 -0.41
CA THR A 58 -10.28 12.65 -0.28
C THR A 58 -9.43 11.39 -0.49
N ALA A 59 -8.56 11.37 -1.50
CA ALA A 59 -7.67 10.24 -1.74
C ALA A 59 -6.66 10.03 -0.59
N LEU A 60 -6.16 11.11 0.01
CA LEU A 60 -5.29 11.05 1.19
C LEU A 60 -6.02 10.50 2.42
N GLU A 61 -7.28 10.88 2.63
CA GLU A 61 -8.12 10.31 3.68
C GLU A 61 -8.33 8.81 3.51
N GLU A 62 -8.72 8.38 2.30
CA GLU A 62 -8.87 6.97 1.98
C GLU A 62 -7.57 6.20 2.19
N ALA A 63 -6.45 6.73 1.70
CA ALA A 63 -5.13 6.12 1.89
C ALA A 63 -4.76 6.00 3.37
N SER A 64 -5.07 7.02 4.18
CA SER A 64 -4.83 6.98 5.62
C SER A 64 -5.64 5.89 6.31
N MET A 65 -6.91 5.74 5.94
CA MET A 65 -7.80 4.69 6.45
C MET A 65 -7.24 3.30 6.14
N TRP A 66 -6.84 3.06 4.89
CA TRP A 66 -6.28 1.77 4.46
C TRP A 66 -4.93 1.47 5.12
N ALA A 67 -4.07 2.47 5.28
CA ALA A 67 -2.78 2.31 5.96
C ALA A 67 -2.97 1.95 7.45
N MET A 68 -3.88 2.64 8.14
CA MET A 68 -4.23 2.32 9.54
C MET A 68 -4.83 0.92 9.64
N LYS A 69 -5.73 0.55 8.73
CA LYS A 69 -6.32 -0.81 8.70
C LYS A 69 -5.22 -1.89 8.55
N ALA A 70 -4.27 -1.70 7.63
CA ALA A 70 -3.20 -2.66 7.42
C ALA A 70 -2.31 -2.84 8.66
N VAL A 71 -2.00 -1.76 9.39
CA VAL A 71 -1.20 -1.86 10.63
C VAL A 71 -1.98 -2.51 11.77
N MET A 72 -3.26 -2.20 11.88
CA MET A 72 -4.12 -2.66 12.98
C MET A 72 -4.53 -4.12 12.83
N PHE A 73 -4.77 -4.59 11.59
CA PHE A 73 -5.40 -5.89 11.31
C PHE A 73 -4.56 -6.83 10.42
N ASP A 74 -3.61 -6.34 9.60
CA ASP A 74 -2.83 -7.16 8.67
C ASP A 74 -1.38 -7.39 9.14
N GLY A 75 -1.21 -7.71 10.43
CA GLY A 75 0.10 -8.01 10.97
C GLY A 75 0.67 -9.33 10.42
N PRO A 76 2.01 -9.51 10.35
CA PRO A 76 2.64 -10.80 10.06
C PRO A 76 2.16 -11.93 10.98
N ARG A 77 1.68 -11.57 12.18
CA ARG A 77 1.27 -12.47 13.24
C ARG A 77 -0.11 -13.12 13.00
N GLU A 78 -1.05 -12.42 12.37
CA GLU A 78 -2.35 -12.99 11.98
C GLU A 78 -2.22 -13.91 10.75
N ARG A 79 -1.37 -13.55 9.77
CA ARG A 79 -1.09 -14.44 8.62
C ARG A 79 -0.54 -15.82 9.00
N LEU A 80 0.25 -15.90 10.07
CA LEU A 80 0.73 -17.17 10.61
C LEU A 80 -0.36 -17.99 11.32
N ALA A 81 -1.34 -17.33 11.94
CA ALA A 81 -2.47 -18.00 12.57
C ALA A 81 -3.46 -18.55 11.52
N ASP A 82 -3.74 -17.79 10.47
CA ASP A 82 -4.58 -18.24 9.35
C ASP A 82 -3.89 -19.34 8.52
N ALA A 83 -2.58 -19.26 8.31
CA ALA A 83 -1.82 -20.33 7.68
C ALA A 83 -1.76 -21.62 8.53
N ALA A 84 -1.89 -21.52 9.86
CA ALA A 84 -1.93 -22.67 10.76
C ALA A 84 -3.33 -23.29 10.90
N GLN A 85 -4.41 -22.55 10.61
CA GLN A 85 -5.79 -23.01 10.72
C GLN A 85 -6.45 -23.38 9.37
N GLY A 86 -5.76 -23.12 8.24
CA GLY A 86 -6.30 -23.29 6.89
C GLY A 86 -5.74 -24.45 6.07
N ALA A 87 -5.31 -25.56 6.68
CA ALA A 87 -5.01 -26.79 5.93
C ALA A 87 -6.26 -27.70 5.88
N PRO A 88 -7.08 -27.70 4.80
CA PRO A 88 -8.05 -28.75 4.62
C PRO A 88 -7.30 -30.04 4.31
N ALA A 89 -7.37 -30.97 5.26
CA ALA A 89 -6.95 -32.34 5.06
C ALA A 89 -7.80 -32.97 3.95
N GLY A 90 -7.19 -33.16 2.78
CA GLY A 90 -7.58 -34.15 1.77
C GLY A 90 -8.64 -33.71 0.76
N ALA A 91 -8.18 -33.32 -0.43
CA ALA A 91 -8.79 -33.75 -1.69
C ALA A 91 -7.80 -33.57 -2.85
N ALA A 92 -7.27 -34.71 -3.32
CA ALA A 92 -6.74 -35.01 -4.66
C ALA A 92 -5.85 -33.96 -5.35
N ALA A 93 -4.58 -34.32 -5.53
CA ALA A 93 -3.79 -33.83 -6.64
C ALA A 93 -4.50 -34.09 -7.99
N PRO A 94 -4.43 -33.13 -8.92
CA PRO A 94 -4.26 -33.51 -10.31
C PRO A 94 -3.00 -32.84 -10.88
N ALA A 95 -2.16 -33.71 -11.43
CA ALA A 95 -1.24 -33.54 -12.54
C ALA A 95 -0.53 -32.19 -12.73
N GLU A 96 0.81 -32.25 -12.67
CA GLU A 96 1.68 -31.25 -13.28
C GLU A 96 1.23 -30.91 -14.71
N PRO A 97 1.11 -29.62 -15.07
CA PRO A 97 1.32 -29.23 -16.45
C PRO A 97 2.84 -29.07 -16.64
N GLU A 98 3.36 -29.96 -17.47
CA GLU A 98 4.71 -29.99 -17.97
C GLU A 98 5.23 -28.61 -18.37
N LEU A 99 6.52 -28.42 -18.12
CA LEU A 99 7.36 -27.38 -18.71
C LEU A 99 7.09 -27.27 -20.22
N SER A 100 6.27 -26.29 -20.62
CA SER A 100 6.20 -25.92 -22.04
C SER A 100 7.50 -25.22 -22.41
N GLU A 101 8.30 -25.92 -23.21
CA GLU A 101 9.57 -25.57 -23.86
C GLU A 101 9.59 -24.22 -24.63
N SER A 102 8.54 -23.41 -24.56
CA SER A 102 8.37 -22.20 -25.36
C SER A 102 8.87 -20.90 -24.70
N ALA A 103 9.35 -20.93 -23.45
CA ALA A 103 9.91 -19.75 -22.77
C ALA A 103 11.45 -19.67 -22.79
N ARG A 104 12.15 -20.69 -23.33
CA ARG A 104 13.62 -20.66 -23.45
C ARG A 104 14.16 -20.02 -24.73
N VAL A 105 13.29 -19.55 -25.63
CA VAL A 105 13.73 -18.92 -26.90
C VAL A 105 13.83 -17.39 -26.81
N MET A 106 13.29 -16.72 -25.78
CA MET A 106 13.44 -15.26 -25.65
C MET A 106 14.65 -14.79 -24.83
N GLU A 107 15.29 -15.66 -24.02
CA GLU A 107 16.48 -15.25 -23.26
C GLU A 107 17.80 -15.37 -24.07
N ALA A 108 17.79 -16.05 -25.22
CA ALA A 108 18.92 -16.10 -26.15
C ALA A 108 18.91 -14.98 -27.22
N GLY A 109 17.78 -14.26 -27.36
CA GLY A 109 17.60 -13.19 -28.37
C GLY A 109 18.12 -11.82 -27.94
N MET A 110 18.25 -11.55 -26.63
CA MET A 110 18.62 -10.24 -26.10
C MET A 110 20.11 -10.08 -25.74
N ARG A 111 20.95 -11.08 -26.05
CA ARG A 111 22.41 -10.97 -26.02
C ARG A 111 23.07 -10.81 -27.40
N ARG A 112 22.28 -10.69 -28.49
CA ARG A 112 22.79 -10.50 -29.87
C ARG A 112 22.55 -9.11 -30.46
N THR A 113 22.12 -8.12 -29.68
CA THR A 113 21.87 -6.75 -30.18
C THR A 113 22.89 -5.70 -29.75
N PHE A 114 23.89 -6.08 -28.94
CA PHE A 114 25.05 -5.22 -28.64
C PHE A 114 26.36 -5.96 -28.94
N GLY A 115 26.71 -6.03 -30.22
CA GLY A 115 28.00 -6.56 -30.66
C GLY A 115 28.17 -6.52 -32.18
N LEU A 116 28.75 -5.41 -32.67
CA LEU A 116 29.44 -5.25 -33.96
C LEU A 116 28.49 -5.23 -35.18
N LYS A 117 28.55 -4.34 -36.18
CA LYS A 117 29.65 -3.59 -36.80
C LYS A 117 29.05 -2.68 -37.88
N MET A 118 29.49 -1.42 -38.00
CA MET A 118 29.52 -0.61 -39.23
C MET A 118 30.51 0.52 -38.91
N GLY A 119 31.72 0.63 -39.45
CA GLY A 119 32.24 0.02 -40.67
C GLY A 119 31.97 0.91 -41.88
N ALA A 120 32.61 2.08 -41.92
CA ALA A 120 33.09 2.74 -43.13
C ALA A 120 34.34 3.55 -42.76
#